data_AF-A0A2E4W4X5-F1
#
_entry.id   AF-A0A2E4W4X5-F1
#
_cell.length_a   1.000
_cell.length_b   1.000
_cell.length_c   1.000
_cell.angle_alpha   90.00
_cell.angle_beta   90.00
_cell.angle_gamma   90.00
#
_symmetry.space_group_name_H-M   'P 1'
#
loop_
_entity.id
_entity.type
_entity.pdbx_description
1 polymer ?
#
loop_
_entity_poly.entity_id
_entity_poly.type
_entity_poly.pdbx_seq_one_letter_code
_entity_poly.pdbx_strand_id
1 'polypeptide(L)'
;MIGAEEAKEQNIKSNGVIEIVNSDLENYVMNNIPNIKSFYFAGGEPLMNPVHWNMLAELDRLSLYDRRIDYNTNLSKLDYKGKHVFDYWDKLQNWRVGASIDAIGNRAEYVRYGTDWNNIDQNLIQMQKYYPTNYAITSCVSAINVAGLIELMDDLDRRGVTEHKWSNFVYMPNYLHVSILPRYYREQLVTTMADRIDINSTGFKFFKNQLLNNEKATSKDKQDFKTYIQRKDSVRGTNIFDSCPEFINIWDDIT
;
A
#
# COMPACT_ATOMS: atom_id res chain seq x y z
N MET A 1 -30.69 -9.99 15.27
CA MET A 1 -30.05 -9.79 16.57
C MET A 1 -29.79 -11.18 17.10
N ILE A 2 -28.52 -11.58 17.19
CA ILE A 2 -28.10 -12.89 17.69
C ILE A 2 -28.21 -12.84 19.22
N GLY A 3 -28.72 -13.89 19.85
CA GLY A 3 -28.93 -13.91 21.31
C GLY A 3 -27.61 -13.85 22.08
N ALA A 4 -27.63 -13.32 23.31
CA ALA A 4 -26.44 -13.23 24.16
C ALA A 4 -25.81 -14.60 24.53
N GLU A 5 -26.57 -15.69 24.37
CA GLU A 5 -26.10 -17.06 24.55
C GLU A 5 -25.35 -17.58 23.31
N GLU A 6 -25.88 -17.37 22.09
CA GLU A 6 -25.19 -17.68 20.83
C GLU A 6 -23.88 -16.89 20.66
N ALA A 7 -23.80 -15.68 21.22
CA ALA A 7 -22.59 -14.86 21.21
C ALA A 7 -21.46 -15.43 22.08
N LYS A 8 -21.79 -16.21 23.13
CA LYS A 8 -20.78 -16.88 23.97
C LYS A 8 -20.23 -18.14 23.31
N GLU A 9 -21.05 -18.86 22.55
CA GLU A 9 -20.61 -20.05 21.80
C GLU A 9 -19.66 -19.71 20.64
N GLN A 10 -19.75 -18.48 20.11
CA GLN A 10 -18.95 -18.01 18.97
C GLN A 10 -17.73 -17.14 19.36
N ASN A 11 -17.31 -17.10 20.63
CA ASN A 11 -16.17 -16.26 21.09
C ASN A 11 -16.27 -14.77 20.69
N ILE A 12 -17.49 -14.21 20.67
CA ILE A 12 -17.70 -12.82 20.29
C ILE A 12 -17.26 -11.89 21.43
N LYS A 13 -16.24 -11.05 21.18
CA LYS A 13 -15.79 -10.01 22.11
C LYS A 13 -16.89 -8.95 22.31
N SER A 14 -16.79 -8.18 23.39
CA SER A 14 -17.76 -7.14 23.75
C SER A 14 -17.97 -6.06 22.68
N ASN A 15 -17.02 -5.88 21.77
CA ASN A 15 -17.11 -4.98 20.61
C ASN A 15 -17.67 -5.64 19.35
N GLY A 16 -18.22 -6.86 19.44
CA GLY A 16 -18.76 -7.61 18.31
C GLY A 16 -17.70 -8.28 17.44
N VAL A 17 -16.44 -8.32 17.89
CA VAL A 17 -15.34 -8.96 17.15
C VAL A 17 -15.28 -10.44 17.47
N ILE A 18 -15.31 -11.28 16.44
CA ILE A 18 -15.09 -12.72 16.53
C ILE A 18 -13.62 -13.00 16.26
N GLU A 19 -12.94 -13.63 17.21
CA GLU A 19 -11.56 -14.06 17.02
C GLU A 19 -11.53 -15.55 16.64
N ILE A 20 -10.91 -15.86 15.51
CA ILE A 20 -10.90 -17.20 14.92
C ILE A 20 -9.44 -17.60 14.73
N VAL A 21 -9.13 -18.83 15.14
CA VAL A 21 -7.80 -19.40 14.92
C VAL A 21 -7.57 -19.56 13.42
N ASN A 22 -6.37 -19.21 12.94
CA ASN A 22 -6.08 -19.13 11.51
C ASN A 22 -6.37 -20.44 10.73
N SER A 23 -6.23 -21.61 11.37
CA SER A 23 -6.55 -22.91 10.75
C SER A 23 -8.02 -23.09 10.38
N ASP A 24 -8.93 -22.37 11.06
CA ASP A 24 -10.38 -22.51 10.87
C ASP A 24 -10.98 -21.32 10.11
N LEU A 25 -10.17 -20.30 9.79
CA LEU A 25 -10.63 -19.05 9.17
C LEU A 25 -11.33 -19.30 7.84
N GLU A 26 -10.74 -20.09 6.95
CA GLU A 26 -11.32 -20.39 5.64
C GLU A 26 -12.69 -21.08 5.81
N ASN A 27 -12.75 -22.16 6.58
CA ASN A 27 -13.99 -22.89 6.83
C ASN A 27 -15.08 -21.99 7.43
N TYR A 28 -14.70 -21.17 8.42
CA TYR A 28 -15.64 -20.25 9.05
C TYR A 28 -16.18 -19.23 8.06
N VAL A 29 -15.31 -18.57 7.27
CA VAL A 29 -15.75 -17.56 6.30
C VAL A 29 -16.63 -18.21 5.25
N MET A 30 -16.21 -19.34 4.66
CA MET A 30 -16.95 -20.03 3.61
C MET A 30 -18.35 -20.44 4.08
N ASN A 31 -18.50 -20.94 5.30
CA ASN A 31 -19.80 -21.29 5.88
C ASN A 31 -20.71 -20.08 6.16
N ASN A 32 -20.15 -18.88 6.25
CA ASN A 32 -20.87 -17.66 6.61
C ASN A 32 -20.99 -16.66 5.46
N ILE A 33 -20.45 -16.93 4.27
CA ILE A 33 -20.49 -16.03 3.09
C ILE A 33 -21.88 -15.41 2.84
N PRO A 34 -23.01 -16.15 2.89
CA PRO A 34 -24.34 -15.56 2.68
C PRO A 34 -24.68 -14.39 3.62
N ASN A 35 -24.13 -14.42 4.84
CA ASN A 35 -24.39 -13.45 5.89
C ASN A 35 -23.39 -12.29 5.90
N ILE A 36 -22.26 -12.41 5.19
CA ILE A 36 -21.24 -11.37 5.10
C ILE A 36 -21.71 -10.28 4.13
N LYS A 37 -21.60 -9.02 4.54
CA LYS A 37 -22.00 -7.85 3.73
C LYS A 37 -20.83 -7.17 3.03
N SER A 38 -19.64 -7.27 3.61
CA SER A 38 -18.45 -6.59 3.12
C SER A 38 -17.22 -7.47 3.33
N PHE A 39 -16.37 -7.52 2.32
CA PHE A 39 -15.07 -8.18 2.35
C PHE A 39 -14.01 -7.09 2.20
N TYR A 40 -12.99 -7.14 3.06
CA TYR A 40 -11.81 -6.30 2.93
C TYR A 40 -10.58 -7.20 2.86
N PHE A 41 -10.02 -7.31 1.66
CA PHE A 41 -8.85 -8.12 1.38
C PHE A 41 -7.59 -7.27 1.56
N ALA A 42 -6.86 -7.53 2.63
CA ALA A 42 -5.60 -6.86 2.95
C ALA A 42 -4.59 -7.85 3.57
N GLY A 43 -3.32 -7.46 3.58
CA GLY A 43 -2.22 -8.30 4.08
C GLY A 43 -1.74 -9.33 3.05
N GLY A 44 -0.49 -9.80 3.21
CA GLY A 44 0.18 -10.57 2.15
C GLY A 44 0.06 -9.88 0.80
N GLU A 45 -0.20 -10.65 -0.25
CA GLU A 45 -0.76 -10.14 -1.51
C GLU A 45 -2.08 -10.89 -1.77
N PRO A 46 -3.26 -10.25 -1.66
CA PRO A 46 -4.54 -10.95 -1.73
C PRO A 46 -4.76 -11.68 -3.05
N LEU A 47 -4.29 -11.12 -4.17
CA LEU A 47 -4.46 -11.74 -5.48
C LEU A 47 -3.56 -12.99 -5.68
N MET A 48 -2.68 -13.28 -4.72
CA MET A 48 -1.89 -14.51 -4.65
C MET A 48 -2.40 -15.51 -3.61
N ASN A 49 -3.45 -15.17 -2.85
CA ASN A 49 -3.97 -15.99 -1.77
C ASN A 49 -5.07 -16.95 -2.28
N PRO A 50 -4.89 -18.29 -2.21
CA PRO A 50 -5.91 -19.25 -2.63
C PRO A 50 -7.28 -19.03 -1.97
N VAL A 51 -7.30 -18.63 -0.69
CA VAL A 51 -8.54 -18.42 0.07
C VAL A 51 -9.35 -17.28 -0.53
N HIS A 52 -8.69 -16.19 -0.97
CA HIS A 52 -9.37 -15.08 -1.66
C HIS A 52 -10.08 -15.56 -2.93
N TRP A 53 -9.41 -16.38 -3.74
CA TRP A 53 -10.00 -16.93 -4.97
C TRP A 53 -11.14 -17.92 -4.71
N ASN A 54 -11.08 -18.68 -3.60
CA ASN A 54 -12.17 -19.55 -3.17
C ASN A 54 -13.39 -18.72 -2.75
N MET A 55 -13.19 -17.63 -2.01
CA MET A 55 -14.27 -16.71 -1.63
C MET A 55 -14.92 -16.06 -2.86
N LEU A 56 -14.12 -15.58 -3.85
CA LEU A 56 -14.68 -15.04 -5.09
C LEU A 56 -15.49 -16.06 -5.88
N ALA A 57 -15.00 -17.31 -5.96
CA ALA A 57 -15.73 -18.39 -6.62
C ALA A 57 -17.06 -18.72 -5.92
N GLU A 58 -17.10 -18.68 -4.60
CA GLU A 58 -18.31 -18.96 -3.83
C GLU A 58 -19.33 -17.81 -3.90
N LEU A 59 -18.86 -16.56 -3.88
CA LEU A 59 -19.71 -15.39 -4.15
C LEU A 59 -20.37 -15.49 -5.54
N ASP A 60 -19.61 -15.89 -6.56
CA ASP A 60 -20.11 -16.09 -7.91
C ASP A 60 -21.13 -17.24 -7.97
N ARG A 61 -20.81 -18.39 -7.35
CA ARG A 61 -21.71 -19.56 -7.29
C ARG A 61 -23.07 -19.24 -6.65
N LEU A 62 -23.07 -18.37 -5.63
CA LEU A 62 -24.27 -17.95 -4.90
C LEU A 62 -24.92 -16.69 -5.50
N SER A 63 -24.34 -16.12 -6.56
CA SER A 63 -24.78 -14.86 -7.19
C SER A 63 -24.90 -13.68 -6.20
N LEU A 64 -24.00 -13.63 -5.21
CA LEU A 64 -23.96 -12.58 -4.18
C LEU A 64 -23.16 -11.37 -4.67
N TYR A 65 -23.65 -10.73 -5.73
CA TYR A 65 -22.95 -9.63 -6.38
C TYR A 65 -23.18 -8.26 -5.72
N ASP A 66 -24.11 -8.18 -4.77
CA ASP A 66 -24.45 -6.97 -4.00
C ASP A 66 -23.45 -6.67 -2.87
N ARG A 67 -22.47 -7.55 -2.65
CA ARG A 67 -21.50 -7.44 -1.56
C ARG A 67 -20.42 -6.42 -1.88
N ARG A 68 -20.05 -5.65 -0.85
CA ARG A 68 -18.96 -4.71 -0.93
C ARG A 68 -17.63 -5.45 -0.88
N ILE A 69 -16.73 -5.20 -1.82
CA ILE A 69 -15.38 -5.77 -1.81
C ILE A 69 -14.32 -4.68 -1.92
N ASP A 70 -13.48 -4.52 -0.91
CA ASP A 70 -12.34 -3.60 -0.93
C ASP A 70 -11.04 -4.40 -0.95
N TYR A 71 -10.08 -3.98 -1.76
CA TYR A 71 -8.75 -4.57 -1.86
C TYR A 71 -7.68 -3.56 -1.46
N ASN A 72 -6.65 -4.04 -0.75
CA ASN A 72 -5.32 -3.43 -0.80
C ASN A 72 -4.35 -4.44 -1.41
N THR A 73 -3.82 -4.12 -2.58
CA THR A 73 -2.93 -4.99 -3.38
C THR A 73 -1.71 -4.21 -3.84
N ASN A 74 -0.58 -4.87 -4.01
CA ASN A 74 0.60 -4.29 -4.66
C ASN A 74 0.46 -4.22 -6.19
N LEU A 75 -0.64 -4.73 -6.75
CA LEU A 75 -0.96 -4.75 -8.18
C LEU A 75 0.04 -5.53 -9.05
N SER A 76 0.83 -6.43 -8.45
CA SER A 76 1.80 -7.27 -9.18
C SER A 76 1.16 -8.32 -10.07
N LYS A 77 -0.08 -8.71 -9.78
CA LYS A 77 -0.84 -9.70 -10.53
C LYS A 77 -2.31 -9.37 -10.55
N LEU A 78 -2.99 -9.81 -11.60
CA LEU A 78 -4.45 -9.79 -11.73
C LEU A 78 -5.02 -11.20 -11.94
N ASP A 79 -4.15 -12.20 -12.08
CA ASP A 79 -4.48 -13.60 -12.32
C ASP A 79 -3.89 -14.54 -11.25
N TYR A 80 -4.52 -15.71 -11.13
CA TYR A 80 -4.02 -16.81 -10.32
C TYR A 80 -4.53 -18.15 -10.83
N LYS A 81 -3.60 -19.07 -11.17
CA LYS A 81 -3.91 -20.46 -11.59
C LYS A 81 -4.99 -20.55 -12.68
N GLY A 82 -4.88 -19.70 -13.71
CA GLY A 82 -5.79 -19.69 -14.86
C GLY A 82 -7.12 -18.96 -14.63
N LYS A 83 -7.31 -18.32 -13.47
CA LYS A 83 -8.42 -17.40 -13.20
C LYS A 83 -7.95 -15.96 -13.34
N HIS A 84 -8.82 -15.07 -13.81
CA HIS A 84 -8.56 -13.63 -13.81
C HIS A 84 -9.54 -12.91 -12.89
N VAL A 85 -9.09 -11.87 -12.18
CA VAL A 85 -9.95 -11.19 -11.21
C VAL A 85 -11.10 -10.44 -11.89
N PHE A 86 -10.91 -10.05 -13.16
CA PHE A 86 -11.93 -9.37 -13.97
C PHE A 86 -13.16 -10.25 -14.23
N ASP A 87 -12.98 -11.57 -14.33
CA ASP A 87 -14.08 -12.55 -14.48
C ASP A 87 -15.10 -12.48 -13.32
N TYR A 88 -14.65 -11.95 -12.18
CA TYR A 88 -15.46 -11.73 -10.98
C TYR A 88 -15.88 -10.27 -10.85
N TRP A 89 -14.95 -9.32 -11.00
CA TRP A 89 -15.21 -7.89 -10.83
C TRP A 89 -16.27 -7.35 -11.79
N ASP A 90 -16.37 -7.88 -13.00
CA ASP A 90 -17.39 -7.48 -13.98
C ASP A 90 -18.83 -7.78 -13.51
N LYS A 91 -19.00 -8.71 -12.57
CA LYS A 91 -20.31 -9.10 -12.04
C LYS A 91 -20.66 -8.37 -10.75
N LEU A 92 -19.65 -7.90 -10.00
CA LEU A 92 -19.83 -7.27 -8.69
C LEU A 92 -20.38 -5.84 -8.82
N GLN A 93 -21.33 -5.51 -7.94
CA GLN A 93 -21.96 -4.18 -7.94
C GLN A 93 -21.15 -3.13 -7.19
N ASN A 94 -20.36 -3.52 -6.20
CA ASN A 94 -19.63 -2.60 -5.34
C ASN A 94 -18.26 -3.16 -4.97
N TRP A 95 -17.22 -2.71 -5.67
CA TRP A 95 -15.86 -3.06 -5.33
C TRP A 95 -14.88 -1.94 -5.61
N ARG A 96 -13.76 -1.96 -4.89
CA ARG A 96 -12.71 -0.94 -5.00
C ARG A 96 -11.32 -1.48 -4.69
N VAL A 97 -10.31 -0.96 -5.39
CA VAL A 97 -8.88 -1.29 -5.22
C VAL A 97 -8.11 -0.10 -4.67
N GLY A 98 -7.39 -0.30 -3.56
CA GLY A 98 -6.25 0.50 -3.14
C GLY A 98 -4.96 -0.13 -3.68
N ALA A 99 -4.42 0.42 -4.76
CA ALA A 99 -3.18 -0.04 -5.36
C ALA A 99 -1.98 0.58 -4.62
N SER A 100 -1.17 -0.27 -4.00
CA SER A 100 -0.02 0.10 -3.17
C SER A 100 1.21 0.36 -4.05
N ILE A 101 1.33 1.60 -4.53
CA ILE A 101 2.44 2.05 -5.39
C ILE A 101 3.16 3.21 -4.71
N ASP A 102 4.43 3.00 -4.39
CA ASP A 102 5.22 3.89 -3.53
C ASP A 102 6.24 4.74 -4.31
N ALA A 103 6.55 4.34 -5.54
CA ALA A 103 7.47 5.01 -6.48
C ALA A 103 7.26 4.39 -7.87
N ILE A 104 8.00 4.89 -8.87
CA ILE A 104 8.05 4.36 -10.24
C ILE A 104 9.45 3.86 -10.59
N GLY A 105 9.56 3.06 -11.67
CA GLY A 105 10.83 2.58 -12.22
C GLY A 105 11.73 1.86 -11.20
N ASN A 106 13.04 2.04 -11.32
CA ASN A 106 14.04 1.41 -10.45
C ASN A 106 13.79 1.72 -8.97
N ARG A 107 13.29 2.92 -8.65
CA ARG A 107 12.95 3.28 -7.26
C ARG A 107 11.81 2.41 -6.73
N ALA A 108 10.81 2.07 -7.54
CA ALA A 108 9.72 1.15 -7.15
C ALA A 108 10.26 -0.23 -6.78
N GLU A 109 11.12 -0.78 -7.64
CA GLU A 109 11.76 -2.08 -7.47
C GLU A 109 12.67 -2.12 -6.24
N TYR A 110 13.35 -1.01 -5.97
CA TYR A 110 14.16 -0.85 -4.78
C TYR A 110 13.32 -0.76 -3.50
N VAL A 111 12.35 0.14 -3.46
CA VAL A 111 11.52 0.41 -2.28
C VAL A 111 10.74 -0.85 -1.88
N ARG A 112 10.15 -1.55 -2.86
CA ARG A 112 9.40 -2.79 -2.68
C ARG A 112 10.09 -3.93 -3.40
N TYR A 113 10.95 -4.66 -2.70
CA TYR A 113 11.63 -5.82 -3.27
C TYR A 113 10.64 -6.85 -3.81
N GLY A 114 10.95 -7.40 -4.99
CA GLY A 114 10.07 -8.31 -5.73
C GLY A 114 9.07 -7.60 -6.64
N THR A 115 9.01 -6.26 -6.59
CA THR A 115 8.33 -5.46 -7.62
C THR A 115 9.09 -5.59 -8.94
N ASP A 116 8.35 -5.85 -10.00
CA ASP A 116 8.75 -5.62 -11.38
C ASP A 116 7.90 -4.44 -11.85
N TRP A 117 8.53 -3.29 -12.09
CA TRP A 117 7.79 -2.07 -12.39
C TRP A 117 6.99 -2.20 -13.68
N ASN A 118 7.51 -2.91 -14.68
CA ASN A 118 6.81 -3.10 -15.94
C ASN A 118 5.51 -3.88 -15.73
N ASN A 119 5.52 -4.90 -14.87
CA ASN A 119 4.28 -5.65 -14.55
C ASN A 119 3.25 -4.77 -13.83
N ILE A 120 3.68 -3.93 -12.87
CA ILE A 120 2.78 -2.98 -12.19
C ILE A 120 2.20 -2.00 -13.20
N ASP A 121 3.05 -1.45 -14.07
CA ASP A 121 2.67 -0.48 -15.09
C ASP A 121 1.62 -1.06 -16.05
N GLN A 122 1.84 -2.28 -16.55
CA GLN A 122 0.86 -2.96 -17.41
C GLN A 122 -0.46 -3.24 -16.70
N ASN A 123 -0.43 -3.66 -15.43
CA ASN A 123 -1.65 -3.89 -14.66
C ASN A 123 -2.39 -2.58 -14.37
N LEU A 124 -1.68 -1.49 -14.09
CA LEU A 124 -2.27 -0.17 -13.91
C LEU A 124 -2.95 0.32 -15.19
N ILE A 125 -2.32 0.11 -16.36
CA ILE A 125 -2.92 0.40 -17.67
C ILE A 125 -4.21 -0.40 -17.86
N GLN A 126 -4.25 -1.68 -17.47
CA GLN A 126 -5.47 -2.47 -17.51
C GLN A 126 -6.55 -1.91 -16.58
N MET A 127 -6.20 -1.56 -15.34
CA MET A 127 -7.13 -0.93 -14.39
C MET A 127 -7.72 0.38 -14.93
N GLN A 128 -6.88 1.21 -15.55
CA GLN A 128 -7.29 2.47 -16.18
C GLN A 128 -8.27 2.24 -17.34
N LYS A 129 -7.99 1.24 -18.17
CA LYS A 129 -8.79 0.92 -19.35
C LYS A 129 -10.16 0.35 -18.99
N TYR A 130 -10.19 -0.61 -18.07
CA TYR A 130 -11.40 -1.38 -17.79
C TYR A 130 -12.18 -0.84 -16.59
N TYR A 131 -11.51 -0.24 -15.61
CA TYR A 131 -12.12 0.17 -14.34
C TYR A 131 -11.65 1.56 -13.86
N PRO A 132 -11.80 2.61 -14.68
CA PRO A 132 -11.24 3.94 -14.41
C PRO A 132 -11.68 4.56 -13.08
N THR A 133 -12.79 4.10 -12.49
CA THR A 133 -13.39 4.63 -11.26
C THR A 133 -13.22 3.72 -10.03
N ASN A 134 -12.70 2.49 -10.20
CA ASN A 134 -12.72 1.48 -9.13
C ASN A 134 -11.36 1.32 -8.43
N TYR A 135 -10.44 2.24 -8.63
CA TYR A 135 -9.16 2.20 -7.92
C TYR A 135 -8.76 3.56 -7.36
N ALA A 136 -7.82 3.52 -6.43
CA ALA A 136 -7.04 4.66 -5.97
C ALA A 136 -5.61 4.19 -5.77
N ILE A 137 -4.64 5.06 -6.03
CA ILE A 137 -3.24 4.80 -5.71
C ILE A 137 -3.02 5.20 -4.26
N THR A 138 -2.36 4.35 -3.50
CA THR A 138 -1.99 4.63 -2.11
C THR A 138 -0.49 4.43 -1.94
N SER A 139 0.21 5.45 -1.47
CA SER A 139 1.65 5.42 -1.26
C SER A 139 1.99 5.45 0.22
N CYS A 140 2.90 4.57 0.65
CA CYS A 140 3.56 4.61 1.93
C CYS A 140 4.86 5.42 1.80
N VAL A 141 4.90 6.61 2.41
CA VAL A 141 6.02 7.55 2.30
C VAL A 141 7.02 7.32 3.44
N SER A 142 8.26 7.05 3.07
CA SER A 142 9.39 6.76 3.94
C SER A 142 10.59 7.60 3.54
N ALA A 143 11.68 7.52 4.30
CA ALA A 143 12.94 8.16 3.92
C ALA A 143 13.49 7.69 2.55
N ILE A 144 13.16 6.47 2.10
CA ILE A 144 13.70 5.89 0.86
C ILE A 144 13.03 6.45 -0.41
N ASN A 145 11.73 6.79 -0.34
CA ASN A 145 10.93 7.16 -1.51
C ASN A 145 10.39 8.59 -1.50
N VAL A 146 10.51 9.34 -0.40
CA VAL A 146 9.95 10.69 -0.29
C VAL A 146 10.45 11.64 -1.39
N ALA A 147 11.69 11.49 -1.84
CA ALA A 147 12.26 12.27 -2.93
C ALA A 147 11.62 11.96 -4.30
N GLY A 148 11.16 10.72 -4.49
CA GLY A 148 10.47 10.27 -5.70
C GLY A 148 8.97 10.52 -5.71
N LEU A 149 8.42 11.13 -4.65
CA LEU A 149 6.97 11.30 -4.54
C LEU A 149 6.42 12.24 -5.62
N ILE A 150 7.13 13.33 -5.93
CA ILE A 150 6.72 14.28 -6.97
C ILE A 150 6.74 13.63 -8.34
N GLU A 151 7.78 12.84 -8.64
CA GLU A 151 7.89 12.06 -9.87
C GLU A 151 6.70 11.09 -10.05
N LEU A 152 6.31 10.40 -8.97
CA LEU A 152 5.12 9.56 -8.97
C LEU A 152 3.85 10.39 -9.20
N MET A 153 3.67 11.51 -8.51
CA MET A 153 2.49 12.38 -8.69
C MET A 153 2.37 12.89 -10.14
N ASP A 154 3.49 13.28 -10.75
CA ASP A 154 3.50 13.74 -12.15
C ASP A 154 3.19 12.61 -13.14
N ASP A 155 3.67 11.40 -12.88
CA ASP A 155 3.30 10.22 -13.69
C ASP A 155 1.81 9.88 -13.57
N LEU A 156 1.25 9.93 -12.36
CA LEU A 156 -0.17 9.68 -12.11
C LEU A 156 -1.06 10.75 -12.77
N ASP A 157 -0.68 12.03 -12.69
CA ASP A 157 -1.40 13.13 -13.34
C ASP A 157 -1.36 13.00 -14.87
N ARG A 158 -0.20 12.67 -15.46
CA ARG A 158 -0.08 12.42 -16.91
C ARG A 158 -0.99 11.30 -17.39
N ARG A 159 -1.25 10.30 -16.53
CA ARG A 159 -2.16 9.18 -16.83
C ARG A 159 -3.63 9.48 -16.52
N GLY A 160 -3.94 10.64 -15.93
CA GLY A 160 -5.29 11.00 -15.53
C GLY A 160 -5.81 10.24 -14.30
N VAL A 161 -4.92 9.77 -13.43
CA VAL A 161 -5.32 9.15 -12.15
C VAL A 161 -5.83 10.23 -11.21
N THR A 162 -7.09 10.14 -10.82
CA THR A 162 -7.76 11.19 -10.03
C THR A 162 -7.66 11.00 -8.52
N GLU A 163 -7.34 9.79 -8.07
CA GLU A 163 -7.28 9.46 -6.64
C GLU A 163 -5.93 8.89 -6.23
N HIS A 164 -5.11 9.75 -5.60
CA HIS A 164 -3.83 9.39 -5.02
C HIS A 164 -3.77 9.78 -3.53
N LYS A 165 -3.61 8.79 -2.67
CA LYS A 165 -3.42 8.97 -1.22
C LYS A 165 -1.93 8.85 -0.90
N TRP A 166 -1.29 9.99 -0.68
CA TRP A 166 0.16 10.12 -0.45
C TRP A 166 0.53 10.64 0.94
N SER A 167 -0.46 10.82 1.82
CA SER A 167 -0.27 11.28 3.20
C SER A 167 -0.03 10.14 4.21
N ASN A 168 0.20 8.91 3.75
CA ASN A 168 0.49 7.78 4.64
C ASN A 168 2.00 7.65 4.86
N PHE A 169 2.52 8.17 5.97
CA PHE A 169 3.95 8.15 6.28
C PHE A 169 4.32 6.96 7.17
N VAL A 170 5.54 6.45 7.02
CA VAL A 170 6.11 5.47 7.93
C VAL A 170 6.33 6.11 9.29
N TYR A 171 5.63 5.64 10.32
CA TYR A 171 5.82 6.05 11.72
C TYR A 171 6.81 5.16 12.46
N MET A 172 6.83 3.87 12.13
CA MET A 172 7.77 2.88 12.66
C MET A 172 8.11 1.87 11.57
N PRO A 173 9.33 1.31 11.58
CA PRO A 173 10.42 1.62 12.50
C PRO A 173 11.03 3.02 12.24
N ASN A 174 11.60 3.65 13.28
CA ASN A 174 12.13 5.03 13.19
C ASN A 174 13.25 5.18 12.16
N TYR A 175 14.04 4.12 11.92
CA TYR A 175 15.06 4.08 10.88
C TYR A 175 14.49 4.08 9.44
N LEU A 176 13.17 4.19 9.24
CA LEU A 176 12.55 4.44 7.93
C LEU A 176 11.70 5.72 7.90
N HIS A 177 11.56 6.42 9.02
CA HIS A 177 10.79 7.65 9.15
C HIS A 177 11.49 8.81 8.44
N VAL A 178 10.82 9.69 7.71
CA VAL A 178 11.48 10.76 6.90
C VAL A 178 12.50 11.64 7.65
N SER A 179 12.40 11.78 8.97
CA SER A 179 13.34 12.56 9.81
C SER A 179 14.77 12.01 9.89
N ILE A 180 15.08 10.83 9.35
CA ILE A 180 16.48 10.35 9.20
C ILE A 180 17.26 11.22 8.22
N LEU A 181 16.57 11.80 7.24
CA LEU A 181 17.18 12.63 6.22
C LEU A 181 17.70 13.94 6.84
N PRO A 182 18.84 14.48 6.34
CA PRO A 182 19.38 15.74 6.82
C PRO A 182 18.35 16.87 6.76
N ARG A 183 18.41 17.79 7.74
CA ARG A 183 17.42 18.86 7.88
C ARG A 183 17.31 19.71 6.62
N TYR A 184 18.44 20.14 6.06
CA TYR A 184 18.48 20.95 4.85
C TYR A 184 17.79 20.24 3.66
N TYR A 185 17.96 18.93 3.54
CA TYR A 185 17.37 18.15 2.47
C TYR A 185 15.85 18.02 2.63
N ARG A 186 15.38 17.82 3.86
CA ARG A 186 13.93 17.84 4.17
C ARG A 186 13.29 19.19 3.84
N GLU A 187 14.00 20.29 4.10
CA GLU A 187 13.54 21.64 3.73
C GLU A 187 13.46 21.82 2.22
N GLN A 188 14.44 21.33 1.47
CA GLN A 188 14.40 21.31 0.00
C GLN A 188 13.18 20.54 -0.52
N LEU A 189 12.91 19.33 0.00
CA LEU A 189 11.74 18.54 -0.39
C LEU A 189 10.40 19.26 -0.11
N VAL A 190 10.31 20.00 1.00
CA VAL A 190 9.14 20.83 1.30
C VAL A 190 8.99 21.97 0.30
N THR A 191 10.08 22.65 -0.07
CA THR A 191 10.05 23.69 -1.10
C THR A 191 9.61 23.12 -2.45
N THR A 192 10.20 22.01 -2.90
CA THR A 192 9.81 21.38 -4.18
C THR A 192 8.34 20.97 -4.18
N MET A 193 7.82 20.43 -3.06
CA MET A 193 6.41 20.11 -2.94
C MET A 193 5.52 21.37 -2.94
N ALA A 194 5.98 22.48 -2.35
CA ALA A 194 5.24 23.75 -2.31
C ALA A 194 5.05 24.36 -3.70
N ASP A 195 5.99 24.14 -4.62
CA ASP A 195 5.90 24.58 -6.01
C ASP A 195 4.86 23.78 -6.81
N ARG A 196 4.45 22.60 -6.28
CA ARG A 196 3.61 21.62 -7.00
C ARG A 196 2.16 21.57 -6.52
N ILE A 197 1.91 21.80 -5.24
CA ILE A 197 0.57 21.69 -4.64
C ILE A 197 0.22 22.94 -3.83
N ASP A 198 -1.08 23.21 -3.66
CA ASP A 198 -1.54 24.31 -2.83
C ASP A 198 -1.00 24.20 -1.39
N ILE A 199 -0.21 25.19 -0.99
CA ILE A 199 0.39 25.27 0.35
C ILE A 199 -0.65 25.37 1.47
N ASN A 200 -1.88 25.78 1.16
CA ASN A 200 -2.98 25.83 2.12
C ASN A 200 -3.71 24.50 2.25
N SER A 201 -3.48 23.56 1.35
CA SER A 201 -4.11 22.23 1.38
C SER A 201 -3.73 21.45 2.63
N THR A 202 -4.66 20.62 3.09
CA THR A 202 -4.42 19.71 4.23
C THR A 202 -3.27 18.74 3.94
N GLY A 203 -3.13 18.29 2.69
CA GLY A 203 -2.04 17.42 2.25
C GLY A 203 -0.68 18.07 2.42
N PHE A 204 -0.49 19.29 1.91
CA PHE A 204 0.78 20.01 2.05
C PHE A 204 1.14 20.28 3.51
N LYS A 205 0.18 20.80 4.29
CA LYS A 205 0.39 21.07 5.73
C LYS A 205 0.82 19.82 6.48
N PHE A 206 0.19 18.68 6.18
CA PHE A 206 0.57 17.40 6.77
C PHE A 206 1.97 16.96 6.35
N PHE A 207 2.29 17.01 5.04
CA PHE A 207 3.62 16.70 4.50
C PHE A 207 4.72 17.53 5.17
N LYS A 208 4.56 18.86 5.20
CA LYS A 208 5.47 19.79 5.87
C LYS A 208 5.64 19.43 7.35
N ASN A 209 4.57 19.08 8.04
CA ASN A 209 4.63 18.68 9.44
C ASN A 209 5.43 17.39 9.64
N GLN A 210 5.22 16.37 8.79
CA GLN A 210 6.00 15.13 8.84
C GLN A 210 7.49 15.38 8.58
N LEU A 211 7.80 16.23 7.60
CA LEU A 211 9.18 16.50 7.23
C LEU A 211 9.88 17.45 8.19
N LEU A 212 9.23 18.42 8.83
CA LEU A 212 9.93 19.48 9.58
C LEU A 212 9.62 19.55 11.07
N ASN A 213 8.49 19.00 11.53
CA ASN A 213 8.05 19.15 12.92
C ASN A 213 7.94 17.82 13.67
N ASN A 214 7.80 16.71 12.95
CA ASN A 214 7.70 15.37 13.52
C ASN A 214 9.06 14.66 13.55
N GLU A 215 10.08 15.30 14.11
CA GLU A 215 11.43 14.71 14.17
C GLU A 215 11.48 13.60 15.23
N LYS A 216 11.72 12.37 14.79
CA LYS A 216 11.71 11.16 15.65
C LYS A 216 13.02 10.39 15.66
N ALA A 217 13.77 10.48 14.56
CA ALA A 217 14.98 9.69 14.37
C ALA A 217 16.09 10.19 15.29
N THR A 218 16.60 9.30 16.14
CA THR A 218 17.82 9.51 16.92
C THR A 218 19.06 9.26 16.05
N SER A 219 20.26 9.61 16.54
CA SER A 219 21.52 9.20 15.89
C SER A 219 21.64 7.68 15.76
N LYS A 220 21.08 6.92 16.70
CA LYS A 220 20.99 5.46 16.58
C LYS A 220 20.11 5.04 15.39
N ASP A 221 18.94 5.65 15.21
CA ASP A 221 18.06 5.34 14.08
C ASP A 221 18.71 5.68 12.72
N LYS A 222 19.53 6.74 12.67
CA LYS A 222 20.32 7.11 11.50
C LYS A 222 21.39 6.06 11.17
N GLN A 223 22.10 5.56 12.17
CA GLN A 223 23.03 4.45 12.00
C GLN A 223 22.33 3.14 11.61
N ASP A 224 21.18 2.87 12.22
CA ASP A 224 20.36 1.69 11.93
C ASP A 224 19.81 1.75 10.49
N PHE A 225 19.47 2.94 9.97
CA PHE A 225 19.09 3.13 8.57
C PHE A 225 20.23 2.76 7.62
N LYS A 226 21.44 3.29 7.85
CA LYS A 226 22.62 2.94 7.04
C LYS A 226 22.88 1.44 7.04
N THR A 227 22.83 0.83 8.23
CA THR A 227 23.02 -0.62 8.42
C THR A 227 21.94 -1.43 7.69
N TYR A 228 20.67 -0.99 7.78
CA TYR A 228 19.54 -1.60 7.10
C TYR A 228 19.71 -1.58 5.58
N ILE A 229 20.07 -0.43 5.01
CA ILE A 229 20.29 -0.26 3.57
C ILE A 229 21.47 -1.10 3.09
N GLN A 230 22.63 -1.04 3.77
CA GLN A 230 23.81 -1.84 3.42
C GLN A 230 23.51 -3.34 3.43
N ARG A 231 22.78 -3.81 4.45
CA ARG A 231 22.37 -5.22 4.53
C ARG A 231 21.38 -5.58 3.42
N LYS A 232 20.39 -4.73 3.17
CA LYS A 232 19.39 -4.92 2.10
C LYS A 232 20.07 -5.04 0.75
N ASP A 233 20.99 -4.14 0.45
CA ASP A 233 21.76 -4.08 -0.79
C ASP A 233 22.65 -5.31 -0.97
N SER A 234 23.39 -5.69 0.08
CA SER A 234 24.22 -6.90 0.06
C SER A 234 23.42 -8.18 -0.16
N VAL A 235 22.27 -8.34 0.51
CA VAL A 235 21.46 -9.57 0.41
C VAL A 235 20.73 -9.66 -0.94
N ARG A 236 20.31 -8.52 -1.50
CA ARG A 236 19.45 -8.48 -2.70
C ARG A 236 20.22 -8.18 -3.99
N GLY A 237 21.51 -7.87 -3.89
CA GLY A 237 22.28 -7.40 -5.05
C GLY A 237 21.76 -6.07 -5.60
N THR A 238 21.23 -5.22 -4.73
CA THR A 238 20.71 -3.88 -5.09
C THR A 238 21.69 -2.79 -4.63
N ASN A 239 21.46 -1.57 -5.08
CA ASN A 239 22.24 -0.40 -4.65
C ASN A 239 21.32 0.81 -4.52
N ILE A 240 21.24 1.38 -3.31
CA ILE A 240 20.42 2.57 -3.07
C ILE A 240 20.84 3.75 -3.96
N PHE A 241 22.12 3.89 -4.29
CA PHE A 241 22.61 5.02 -5.08
C PHE A 241 22.18 4.95 -6.56
N ASP A 242 21.93 3.75 -7.07
CA ASP A 242 21.45 3.57 -8.45
C ASP A 242 19.95 3.80 -8.56
N SER A 243 19.19 3.45 -7.51
CA SER A 243 17.71 3.52 -7.51
C SER A 243 17.16 4.80 -6.87
N CYS A 244 17.91 5.41 -5.97
CA CYS A 244 17.60 6.63 -5.24
C CYS A 244 18.85 7.54 -5.22
N PRO A 245 19.21 8.15 -6.37
CA PRO A 245 20.49 8.85 -6.55
C PRO A 245 20.70 10.05 -5.64
N GLU A 246 19.63 10.62 -5.08
CA GLU A 246 19.70 11.65 -4.04
C GLU A 246 20.59 11.23 -2.86
N PHE A 247 20.63 9.94 -2.53
CA PHE A 247 21.42 9.42 -1.43
C PHE A 247 22.92 9.62 -1.64
N ILE A 248 23.41 9.74 -2.88
CA ILE A 248 24.85 9.99 -3.15
C ILE A 248 25.33 11.26 -2.43
N ASN A 249 24.50 12.31 -2.44
CA ASN A 249 24.89 13.61 -1.92
C ASN A 249 24.61 13.77 -0.42
N ILE A 250 23.67 13.00 0.13
CA ILE A 250 23.21 13.17 1.51
C ILE A 250 23.68 12.04 2.44
N TRP A 251 24.30 10.98 1.93
CA TRP A 251 24.60 9.77 2.70
C TRP A 251 25.46 10.06 3.94
N ASP A 252 26.53 10.82 3.75
CA ASP A 252 27.48 11.11 4.83
C ASP A 252 26.87 12.03 5.91
N ASP A 253 25.90 12.85 5.54
CA ASP A 253 25.18 13.77 6.43
C ASP A 253 24.10 13.08 7.29
N ILE A 254 23.79 11.82 7.02
CA ILE A 254 22.89 11.01 7.87
C ILE A 254 23.67 10.55 9.11
N THR A 255 23.77 11.44 10.11
CA THR A 255 24.48 11.25 11.41
C THR A 255 23.63 11.59 12.63
#